data_AF-Q385Z2-F1
#
_entry.id   AF-Q385Z2-F1
#
_cell.length_a   1.000
_cell.length_b   1.000
_cell.length_c   1.000
_cell.angle_alpha   90.00
_cell.angle_beta   90.00
_cell.angle_gamma   90.00
#
_symmetry.space_group_name_H-M   'P 1'
#
loop_
_entity.id
_entity.type
_entity.pdbx_description
1 polymer ?
#
loop_
_entity_poly.entity_id
_entity_poly.type
_entity_poly.pdbx_seq_one_letter_code
_entity_poly.pdbx_strand_id
1 'polypeptide(L)'
;MQQPIGLTVQGLHGRSRQERTVQQKPIRRRWSSPPSPSPSLAPSTPPTAAASVINKNNQTNTAVVCLPSSPSTVSQLDPSVPSSSALAALEGPLPAEVREIIHNSCTGEDAELAERQARRLLSTSRRVHVYRAELQSAIEEVKDVEQLLKRHQVIQTALRTELNDLNGRIEQLLKERRLCEIQLQQQGDEEQRRAAKLQEANMRVDILRSTIDKITNETLAGHVLLQKLVPNLHVNNYLT
;
A
#
# COMPACT_ATOMS: atom_id res chain seq x y z
N MET A 1 14.86 19.85 42.98
CA MET A 1 14.59 18.68 43.83
C MET A 1 14.28 17.48 42.92
N GLN A 2 15.13 16.44 42.99
CA GLN A 2 14.84 15.07 42.53
C GLN A 2 13.72 14.51 43.45
N GLN A 3 12.81 13.62 43.07
CA GLN A 3 12.98 12.30 42.45
C GLN A 3 11.71 11.82 41.73
N PRO A 4 11.79 10.74 40.91
CA PRO A 4 10.70 10.12 40.16
C PRO A 4 10.27 8.73 40.73
N ILE A 5 9.47 8.00 39.95
CA ILE A 5 9.28 6.52 39.87
C ILE A 5 7.89 6.03 40.31
N GLY A 6 7.28 5.23 39.44
CA GLY A 6 6.14 4.38 39.76
C GLY A 6 5.46 3.76 38.54
N LEU A 7 6.16 2.91 37.77
CA LEU A 7 5.55 2.00 36.80
C LEU A 7 5.12 0.71 37.53
N THR A 8 3.86 0.30 37.36
CA THR A 8 3.44 -1.08 37.61
C THR A 8 2.42 -1.50 36.56
N VAL A 9 2.73 -2.56 35.82
CA VAL A 9 1.85 -3.25 34.87
C VAL A 9 1.54 -4.62 35.45
N GLN A 10 0.27 -4.92 35.69
CA GLN A 10 -0.22 -6.28 35.93
C GLN A 10 -1.70 -6.36 35.52
N GLY A 11 -2.07 -7.43 34.83
CA GLY A 11 -3.46 -7.86 34.74
C GLY A 11 -3.97 -8.21 33.35
N LEU A 12 -3.53 -9.36 32.83
CA LEU A 12 -4.28 -10.15 31.85
C LEU A 12 -5.68 -10.45 32.40
N HIS A 13 -6.74 -10.28 31.61
CA HIS A 13 -7.95 -11.12 31.63
C HIS A 13 -8.77 -10.85 30.35
N GLY A 14 -8.71 -11.78 29.40
CA GLY A 14 -9.63 -11.82 28.27
C GLY A 14 -10.93 -12.51 28.67
N ARG A 15 -12.08 -11.86 28.41
CA ARG A 15 -13.37 -12.53 28.25
C ARG A 15 -14.20 -11.83 27.17
N SER A 16 -14.36 -12.57 26.08
CA SER A 16 -15.56 -12.76 25.25
C SER A 16 -16.64 -11.66 25.33
N ARG A 17 -16.82 -10.93 24.23
CA ARG A 17 -17.98 -10.05 24.01
C ARG A 17 -18.73 -10.52 22.77
N GLN A 18 -20.00 -10.86 23.00
CA GLN A 18 -21.01 -11.26 22.02
C GLN A 18 -21.12 -10.29 20.83
N GLU A 19 -21.20 -10.86 19.63
CA GLU A 19 -21.61 -10.19 18.41
C GLU A 19 -23.07 -9.73 18.52
N ARG A 20 -23.28 -8.41 18.54
CA ARG A 20 -24.56 -7.78 18.25
C ARG A 20 -24.62 -7.47 16.76
N THR A 21 -25.57 -8.08 16.08
CA THR A 21 -26.13 -7.66 14.79
C THR A 21 -26.59 -6.21 14.88
N VAL A 22 -25.94 -5.31 14.16
CA VAL A 22 -26.44 -3.95 13.88
C VAL A 22 -26.35 -3.72 12.38
N GLN A 23 -27.51 -3.76 11.73
CA GLN A 23 -27.69 -3.22 10.39
C GLN A 23 -27.31 -1.74 10.39
N GLN A 24 -26.21 -1.38 9.73
CA GLN A 24 -25.94 0.00 9.35
C GLN A 24 -26.18 0.16 7.85
N LYS A 25 -27.32 0.79 7.56
CA LYS A 25 -27.74 1.31 6.27
C LYS A 25 -26.78 2.45 5.86
N PRO A 26 -26.18 2.44 4.66
CA PRO A 26 -25.44 3.60 4.18
C PRO A 26 -26.41 4.70 3.77
N ILE A 27 -26.62 5.67 4.65
CA ILE A 27 -27.08 7.01 4.30
C ILE A 27 -25.83 7.88 4.23
N ARG A 28 -25.48 8.39 3.04
CA ARG A 28 -25.23 9.83 2.83
C ARG A 28 -24.70 10.15 1.42
N ARG A 29 -25.47 11.04 0.79
CA ARG A 29 -25.01 12.24 0.06
C ARG A 29 -24.43 12.03 -1.34
N ARG A 30 -25.38 11.88 -2.27
CA ARG A 30 -25.52 12.63 -3.53
C ARG A 30 -24.73 13.95 -3.53
N TRP A 31 -23.69 14.02 -4.36
CA TRP A 31 -23.23 15.28 -4.95
C TRP A 31 -23.81 15.32 -6.36
N SER A 32 -24.75 16.25 -6.57
CA SER A 32 -25.36 16.51 -7.86
C SER A 32 -24.40 17.41 -8.63
N SER A 33 -23.81 16.88 -9.72
CA SER A 33 -23.09 17.72 -10.68
C SER A 33 -24.11 18.58 -11.47
N PRO A 34 -23.82 19.86 -11.71
CA PRO A 34 -24.67 20.74 -12.51
C PRO A 34 -24.60 20.37 -14.01
N PRO A 35 -25.68 20.56 -14.79
CA PRO A 35 -25.68 20.31 -16.23
C PRO A 35 -25.02 21.47 -16.98
N SER A 36 -24.10 21.16 -17.89
CA SER A 36 -23.54 22.11 -18.86
C SER A 36 -24.36 22.08 -20.16
N PRO A 37 -24.71 23.24 -20.76
CA PRO A 37 -25.61 23.34 -21.91
C PRO A 37 -24.95 22.99 -23.26
N SER A 38 -25.79 22.47 -24.16
CA SER A 38 -25.49 22.03 -25.53
C SER A 38 -25.16 23.16 -26.50
N PRO A 39 -24.51 22.84 -27.63
CA PRO A 39 -24.86 23.47 -28.91
C PRO A 39 -25.29 22.45 -29.99
N SER A 40 -26.27 22.94 -30.76
CA SER A 40 -26.94 22.47 -31.98
C SER A 40 -26.18 21.72 -33.08
N LEU A 41 -26.92 20.80 -33.74
CA LEU A 41 -27.02 20.48 -35.20
C LEU A 41 -25.71 20.01 -35.89
N ALA A 42 -25.59 18.87 -36.58
CA ALA A 42 -26.48 18.12 -37.47
C ALA A 42 -25.86 16.70 -37.75
N PRO A 43 -26.49 15.78 -38.52
CA PRO A 43 -26.52 14.34 -38.24
C PRO A 43 -25.58 13.46 -39.08
N SER A 44 -25.15 12.29 -38.55
CA SER A 44 -24.96 11.05 -39.33
C SER A 44 -24.69 9.81 -38.45
N THR A 45 -25.53 8.78 -38.65
CA THR A 45 -25.29 7.32 -38.53
C THR A 45 -25.07 6.64 -37.16
N PRO A 46 -25.94 5.66 -36.81
CA PRO A 46 -25.66 4.54 -35.90
C PRO A 46 -25.97 3.17 -36.57
N PRO A 47 -25.95 2.00 -35.88
CA PRO A 47 -25.17 1.53 -34.72
C PRO A 47 -24.56 0.10 -34.95
N THR A 48 -24.07 -0.52 -33.86
CA THR A 48 -23.93 -2.00 -33.63
C THR A 48 -22.50 -2.53 -33.93
N ALA A 49 -21.79 -3.30 -33.10
CA ALA A 49 -22.17 -4.23 -32.04
C ALA A 49 -21.02 -4.51 -31.03
N ALA A 50 -21.45 -5.01 -29.86
CA ALA A 50 -20.84 -6.08 -29.06
C ALA A 50 -19.49 -5.85 -28.33
N ALA A 51 -19.60 -5.42 -27.07
CA ALA A 51 -18.68 -5.81 -26.00
C ALA A 51 -18.97 -7.25 -25.58
N SER A 52 -17.96 -8.13 -25.58
CA SER A 52 -18.05 -9.49 -25.06
C SER A 52 -17.05 -9.72 -23.91
N VAL A 53 -17.59 -10.39 -22.90
CA VAL A 53 -17.09 -10.73 -21.56
C VAL A 53 -16.14 -11.92 -21.60
N ILE A 54 -14.96 -11.86 -20.97
CA ILE A 54 -14.25 -13.04 -20.40
C ILE A 54 -13.43 -12.57 -19.17
N ASN A 55 -13.96 -12.71 -17.95
CA ASN A 55 -13.76 -13.81 -16.99
C ASN A 55 -12.54 -13.63 -16.05
N LYS A 56 -12.77 -13.04 -14.87
CA LYS A 56 -11.88 -13.17 -13.69
C LYS A 56 -12.45 -14.27 -12.82
N ASN A 57 -11.89 -15.47 -12.95
CA ASN A 57 -12.24 -16.63 -12.14
C ASN A 57 -11.12 -16.88 -11.11
N ASN A 58 -11.54 -16.96 -9.85
CA ASN A 58 -11.06 -17.83 -8.77
C ASN A 58 -9.55 -18.15 -8.69
N GLN A 59 -8.92 -17.66 -7.62
CA GLN A 59 -8.30 -18.57 -6.65
C GLN A 59 -8.05 -17.88 -5.31
N THR A 60 -8.95 -18.17 -4.37
CA THR A 60 -8.65 -18.28 -2.95
C THR A 60 -7.59 -19.37 -2.76
N ASN A 61 -6.41 -19.02 -2.26
CA ASN A 61 -5.54 -19.98 -1.59
C ASN A 61 -5.06 -19.35 -0.28
N THR A 62 -5.80 -19.73 0.77
CA THR A 62 -5.32 -20.19 2.07
C THR A 62 -3.90 -19.84 2.46
N ALA A 63 -3.82 -19.01 3.50
CA ALA A 63 -2.69 -18.87 4.40
C ALA A 63 -2.24 -20.25 4.90
N VAL A 64 -0.98 -20.60 4.64
CA VAL A 64 -0.24 -21.62 5.37
C VAL A 64 0.73 -20.89 6.29
N VAL A 65 0.30 -20.76 7.54
CA VAL A 65 1.15 -20.52 8.68
C VAL A 65 1.71 -21.89 9.07
N CYS A 66 2.99 -22.13 8.80
CA CYS A 66 3.72 -23.24 9.42
C CYS A 66 4.79 -22.67 10.37
N LEU A 67 4.73 -23.21 11.58
CA LEU A 67 5.37 -22.78 12.80
C LEU A 67 6.90 -22.92 12.75
N PRO A 68 7.62 -22.10 13.53
CA PRO A 68 9.02 -22.35 13.85
C PRO A 68 9.11 -23.50 14.87
N SER A 69 9.95 -24.50 14.57
CA SER A 69 10.33 -25.54 15.54
C SER A 69 11.81 -25.38 15.92
N SER A 70 12.01 -25.52 17.21
CA SER A 70 13.08 -25.03 18.07
C SER A 70 14.45 -25.72 17.91
N PRO A 71 15.53 -25.09 18.41
CA PRO A 71 16.86 -25.69 18.49
C PRO A 71 16.93 -26.68 19.66
N SER A 72 17.79 -27.69 19.57
CA SER A 72 18.11 -28.54 20.72
C SER A 72 19.58 -28.96 20.70
N THR A 73 20.30 -28.32 21.63
CA THR A 73 21.25 -28.91 22.59
C THR A 73 22.44 -29.72 22.08
N VAL A 74 23.59 -29.03 22.16
CA VAL A 74 24.90 -29.52 22.60
C VAL A 74 24.88 -30.61 23.69
N SER A 75 25.68 -31.65 23.47
CA SER A 75 26.43 -32.46 24.46
C SER A 75 27.41 -33.29 23.63
N GLN A 76 28.66 -32.85 23.44
CA GLN A 76 29.78 -33.06 24.36
C GLN A 76 29.99 -34.55 24.67
N LEU A 77 30.97 -35.17 24.00
CA LEU A 77 31.91 -36.13 24.58
C LEU A 77 33.04 -36.42 23.56
N ASP A 78 34.22 -35.96 23.95
CA ASP A 78 35.55 -36.16 23.37
C ASP A 78 35.99 -37.65 23.41
N PRO A 79 37.12 -38.02 22.77
CA PRO A 79 37.34 -39.28 22.06
C PRO A 79 38.21 -40.26 22.86
N SER A 80 38.46 -41.46 22.29
CA SER A 80 39.60 -42.39 22.52
C SER A 80 39.24 -43.84 22.91
N VAL A 81 39.00 -44.74 21.93
CA VAL A 81 39.36 -46.18 22.02
C VAL A 81 39.33 -46.84 20.62
N PRO A 82 40.03 -47.97 20.38
CA PRO A 82 40.96 -48.19 19.28
C PRO A 82 40.31 -48.61 17.94
N SER A 83 40.93 -48.13 16.87
CA SER A 83 40.48 -48.05 15.47
C SER A 83 40.44 -49.34 14.64
N SER A 84 40.20 -50.52 15.23
CA SER A 84 40.06 -51.76 14.44
C SER A 84 38.76 -52.54 14.68
N SER A 85 38.18 -52.47 15.88
CA SER A 85 36.97 -53.26 16.20
C SER A 85 35.66 -52.55 15.81
N ALA A 86 35.63 -51.22 15.81
CA ALA A 86 34.44 -50.44 15.43
C ALA A 86 34.08 -50.57 13.93
N LEU A 87 35.06 -50.88 13.07
CA LEU A 87 34.81 -51.10 11.64
C LEU A 87 34.05 -52.42 11.40
N ALA A 88 34.31 -53.46 12.20
CA ALA A 88 33.63 -54.74 12.08
C ALA A 88 32.15 -54.68 12.49
N ALA A 89 31.77 -53.75 13.39
CA ALA A 89 30.38 -53.59 13.83
C ALA A 89 29.48 -52.90 12.78
N LEU A 90 30.07 -52.14 11.86
CA LEU A 90 29.34 -51.47 10.77
C LEU A 90 29.26 -52.35 9.51
N GLU A 91 30.04 -53.42 9.47
CA GLU A 91 30.09 -54.39 8.39
C GLU A 91 29.08 -55.51 8.69
N GLY A 92 27.83 -55.31 8.27
CA GLY A 92 26.79 -56.34 8.35
C GLY A 92 27.21 -57.67 7.68
N PRO A 93 26.52 -58.78 7.99
CA PRO A 93 26.92 -60.10 7.49
C PRO A 93 26.96 -60.11 5.95
N LEU A 94 28.00 -60.73 5.41
CA LEU A 94 28.13 -60.90 3.97
C LEU A 94 26.99 -61.80 3.45
N PRO A 95 26.31 -61.45 2.33
CA PRO A 95 25.26 -62.30 1.75
C PRO A 95 25.77 -63.73 1.54
N ALA A 96 24.92 -64.73 1.80
CA ALA A 96 25.31 -66.15 1.74
C ALA A 96 25.87 -66.53 0.37
N GLU A 97 25.27 -66.02 -0.71
CA GLU A 97 25.72 -66.22 -2.08
C GLU A 97 27.16 -65.73 -2.31
N VAL A 98 27.51 -64.56 -1.77
CA VAL A 98 28.86 -63.99 -1.94
C VAL A 98 29.88 -64.79 -1.12
N ARG A 99 29.50 -65.25 0.09
CA ARG A 99 30.35 -66.15 0.88
C ARG A 99 30.63 -67.46 0.15
N GLU A 100 29.61 -68.07 -0.43
CA GLU A 100 29.75 -69.31 -1.21
C GLU A 100 30.69 -69.12 -2.41
N ILE A 101 30.54 -68.03 -3.16
CA ILE A 101 31.43 -67.71 -4.29
C ILE A 101 32.88 -67.56 -3.83
N ILE A 102 33.12 -66.88 -2.70
CA ILE A 102 34.47 -66.68 -2.15
C ILE A 102 35.09 -68.02 -1.72
N HIS A 103 34.35 -68.85 -0.99
CA HIS A 103 34.85 -70.16 -0.54
C HIS A 103 35.03 -71.17 -1.68
N ASN A 104 34.29 -71.03 -2.78
CA ASN A 104 34.50 -71.82 -3.99
C ASN A 104 35.73 -71.37 -4.80
N SER A 105 36.16 -70.12 -4.63
CA SER A 105 37.26 -69.51 -5.40
C SER A 105 38.59 -69.43 -4.64
N CYS A 106 38.52 -69.35 -3.30
CA CYS A 106 39.65 -69.17 -2.40
C CYS A 106 39.54 -70.19 -1.25
N THR A 107 40.67 -70.62 -0.70
CA THR A 107 40.69 -71.55 0.44
C THR A 107 41.54 -71.00 1.59
N GLY A 108 41.25 -71.42 2.82
CA GLY A 108 42.01 -71.02 4.01
C GLY A 108 41.98 -69.51 4.27
N GLU A 109 43.15 -68.94 4.58
CA GLU A 109 43.31 -67.53 4.96
C GLU A 109 42.92 -66.55 3.85
N ASP A 110 43.11 -66.93 2.58
CA ASP A 110 42.75 -66.10 1.43
C ASP A 110 41.22 -65.89 1.35
N ALA A 111 40.44 -66.92 1.69
CA ALA A 111 38.98 -66.84 1.72
C ALA A 111 38.50 -65.87 2.80
N GLU A 112 39.12 -65.89 3.98
CA GLU A 112 38.80 -64.96 5.07
C GLU A 112 39.19 -63.51 4.75
N LEU A 113 40.31 -63.32 4.04
CA LEU A 113 40.74 -62.00 3.57
C LEU A 113 39.77 -61.47 2.50
N ALA A 114 39.39 -62.30 1.55
CA ALA A 114 38.41 -61.98 0.52
C ALA A 114 37.03 -61.65 1.14
N GLU A 115 36.58 -62.40 2.14
CA GLU A 115 35.35 -62.09 2.86
C GLU A 115 35.42 -60.74 3.59
N ARG A 116 36.52 -60.45 4.30
CA ARG A 116 36.75 -59.15 4.94
C ARG A 116 36.74 -57.99 3.94
N GLN A 117 37.40 -58.18 2.79
CA GLN A 117 37.40 -57.18 1.72
C GLN A 117 36.00 -56.98 1.13
N ALA A 118 35.25 -58.07 0.89
CA ALA A 118 33.90 -58.01 0.37
C ALA A 118 32.94 -57.28 1.35
N ARG A 119 33.03 -57.56 2.65
CA ARG A 119 32.25 -56.85 3.69
C ARG A 119 32.59 -55.36 3.70
N ARG A 120 33.87 -55.01 3.65
CA ARG A 120 34.32 -53.62 3.56
C ARG A 120 33.78 -52.93 2.31
N LEU A 121 33.84 -53.58 1.15
CA LEU A 121 33.33 -53.05 -0.12
C LEU A 121 31.82 -52.82 -0.09
N LEU A 122 31.04 -53.72 0.51
CA LEU A 122 29.59 -53.52 0.65
C LEU A 122 29.28 -52.38 1.63
N SER A 123 30.01 -52.28 2.74
CA SER A 123 29.84 -51.19 3.71
C SER A 123 30.19 -49.83 3.10
N THR A 124 31.31 -49.73 2.38
CA THR A 124 31.69 -48.50 1.66
C THR A 124 30.70 -48.18 0.55
N SER A 125 30.24 -49.16 -0.22
CA SER A 125 29.22 -48.98 -1.27
C SER A 125 27.90 -48.43 -0.69
N ARG A 126 27.44 -48.98 0.45
CA ARG A 126 26.25 -48.47 1.15
C ARG A 126 26.42 -47.03 1.61
N ARG A 127 27.58 -46.68 2.19
CA ARG A 127 27.88 -45.30 2.61
C ARG A 127 27.95 -44.34 1.42
N VAL A 128 28.59 -44.74 0.31
CA VAL A 128 28.63 -43.96 -0.92
C VAL A 128 27.23 -43.74 -1.47
N HIS A 129 26.34 -44.74 -1.41
CA HIS A 129 24.95 -44.59 -1.81
C HIS A 129 24.21 -43.55 -0.95
N VAL A 130 24.38 -43.60 0.38
CA VAL A 130 23.80 -42.59 1.30
C VAL A 130 24.34 -41.20 0.98
N TYR A 131 25.66 -41.01 0.86
CA TYR A 131 26.24 -39.71 0.55
C TYR A 131 25.81 -39.17 -0.82
N ARG A 132 25.59 -40.05 -1.82
CA ARG A 132 25.03 -39.65 -3.11
C ARG A 132 23.58 -39.18 -2.98
N ALA A 133 22.76 -39.85 -2.16
CA ALA A 133 21.39 -39.44 -1.89
C ALA A 133 21.34 -38.10 -1.14
N GLU A 134 22.17 -37.92 -0.11
CA GLU A 134 22.30 -36.65 0.62
C GLU A 134 22.79 -35.51 -0.28
N LEU A 135 23.78 -35.76 -1.14
CA LEU A 135 24.24 -34.79 -2.13
C LEU A 135 23.13 -34.39 -3.09
N GLN A 136 22.35 -35.36 -3.57
CA GLN A 136 21.22 -35.09 -4.45
C GLN A 136 20.14 -34.24 -3.75
N SER A 137 19.81 -34.55 -2.48
CA SER A 137 18.91 -33.75 -1.66
C SER A 137 19.42 -32.31 -1.49
N ALA A 138 20.70 -32.13 -1.18
CA ALA A 138 21.30 -30.81 -1.03
C ALA A 138 21.28 -30.00 -2.35
N ILE A 139 21.48 -30.66 -3.50
CA ILE A 139 21.37 -30.02 -4.81
C ILE A 139 19.93 -29.54 -5.08
N GLU A 140 18.92 -30.33 -4.68
CA GLU A 140 17.52 -29.95 -4.83
C GLU A 140 17.14 -28.77 -3.91
N GLU A 141 17.60 -28.77 -2.67
CA GLU A 141 17.43 -27.64 -1.74
C GLU A 141 18.06 -26.35 -2.27
N VAL A 142 19.27 -26.42 -2.83
CA VAL A 142 19.92 -25.26 -3.46
C VAL A 142 19.08 -24.72 -4.63
N LYS A 143 18.55 -25.61 -5.48
CA LYS A 143 17.66 -25.20 -6.59
C LYS A 143 16.40 -24.51 -6.09
N ASP A 144 15.80 -24.99 -5.00
CA ASP A 144 14.61 -24.39 -4.41
C ASP A 144 14.90 -23.00 -3.84
N VAL A 145 16.04 -22.84 -3.15
CA VAL A 145 16.50 -21.53 -2.64
C VAL A 145 16.78 -20.57 -3.80
N GLU A 146 17.44 -21.01 -4.87
CA GLU A 146 17.66 -20.19 -6.07
C GLU A 146 16.33 -19.73 -6.71
N GLN A 147 15.33 -20.61 -6.79
CA GLN A 147 14.00 -20.23 -7.28
C GLN A 147 13.32 -19.22 -6.37
N LEU A 148 13.43 -19.38 -5.05
CA LEU A 148 12.89 -18.43 -4.07
C LEU A 148 13.55 -17.05 -4.20
N LEU A 149 14.87 -17.01 -4.36
CA LEU A 149 15.61 -15.77 -4.58
C LEU A 149 15.19 -15.06 -5.87
N LYS A 150 15.01 -15.81 -6.97
CA LYS A 150 14.49 -15.26 -8.23
C LYS A 150 13.10 -14.65 -8.06
N ARG A 151 12.18 -15.34 -7.35
CA ARG A 151 10.85 -14.80 -7.04
C ARG A 151 10.93 -13.54 -6.18
N HIS A 152 11.78 -13.53 -5.15
CA HIS A 152 11.98 -12.37 -4.30
C HIS A 152 12.53 -11.17 -5.10
N GLN A 153 13.47 -11.41 -6.01
CA GLN A 153 14.01 -10.38 -6.90
C GLN A 153 12.91 -9.76 -7.77
N VAL A 154 12.04 -10.58 -8.37
CA VAL A 154 10.89 -10.10 -9.16
C VAL A 154 9.95 -9.22 -8.31
N ILE A 155 9.60 -9.67 -7.10
CA ILE A 155 8.78 -8.88 -6.17
C ILE A 155 9.47 -7.57 -5.82
N GLN A 156 10.76 -7.60 -5.52
CA GLN A 156 11.53 -6.40 -5.18
C GLN A 156 11.56 -5.41 -6.36
N THR A 157 11.70 -5.89 -7.59
CA THR A 157 11.63 -5.03 -8.78
C THR A 157 10.25 -4.42 -8.96
N ALA A 158 9.17 -5.19 -8.78
CA ALA A 158 7.79 -4.67 -8.87
C ALA A 158 7.49 -3.63 -7.78
N LEU A 159 7.94 -3.85 -6.54
CA LEU A 159 7.77 -2.87 -5.46
C LEU A 159 8.55 -1.58 -5.74
N ARG A 160 9.74 -1.67 -6.34
CA ARG A 160 10.51 -0.48 -6.75
C ARG A 160 9.81 0.30 -7.87
N THR A 161 9.18 -0.37 -8.83
CA THR A 161 8.41 0.32 -9.87
C THR A 161 7.19 1.03 -9.30
N GLU A 162 6.43 0.36 -8.42
CA GLU A 162 5.28 0.97 -7.74
C GLU A 162 5.69 2.19 -6.89
N LEU A 163 6.82 2.13 -6.19
CA LEU A 163 7.36 3.28 -5.45
C LEU A 163 7.70 4.45 -6.37
N ASN A 164 8.30 4.19 -7.53
CA ASN A 164 8.62 5.23 -8.50
C ASN A 164 7.35 5.86 -9.10
N ASP A 165 6.33 5.05 -9.39
CA ASP A 165 5.04 5.54 -9.90
C ASP A 165 4.32 6.41 -8.86
N LEU A 166 4.31 5.98 -7.59
CA LEU A 166 3.76 6.77 -6.49
C LEU A 166 4.51 8.10 -6.30
N ASN A 167 5.85 8.09 -6.38
CA ASN A 167 6.65 9.31 -6.32
C ASN A 167 6.30 10.26 -7.47
N GLY A 168 6.17 9.75 -8.71
CA GLY A 168 5.73 10.55 -9.85
C GLY A 168 4.33 11.13 -9.66
N ARG A 169 3.40 10.37 -9.08
CA ARG A 169 2.05 10.86 -8.76
C ARG A 169 2.06 11.94 -7.68
N ILE A 170 2.90 11.79 -6.64
CA ILE A 170 3.07 12.80 -5.59
C ILE A 170 3.61 14.10 -6.20
N GLU A 171 4.64 14.03 -7.05
CA GLU A 171 5.18 15.21 -7.73
C GLU A 171 4.13 15.92 -8.60
N GLN A 172 3.30 15.16 -9.32
CA GLN A 172 2.18 15.71 -10.08
C GLN A 172 1.19 16.44 -9.16
N LEU A 173 0.77 15.81 -8.07
CA LEU A 173 -0.17 16.42 -7.11
C LEU A 173 0.42 17.67 -6.45
N LEU A 174 1.72 17.71 -6.19
CA LEU A 174 2.39 18.91 -5.68
C LEU A 174 2.39 20.06 -6.71
N LYS A 175 2.55 19.76 -8.00
CA LYS A 175 2.42 20.75 -9.09
C LYS A 175 0.99 21.26 -9.18
N GLU A 176 -0.01 20.37 -9.14
CA GLU A 176 -1.44 20.72 -9.14
C GLU A 176 -1.79 21.59 -7.93
N ARG A 177 -1.32 21.22 -6.73
CA ARG A 177 -1.48 22.01 -5.52
C ARG A 177 -0.93 23.43 -5.68
N ARG A 178 0.29 23.57 -6.22
CA ARG A 178 0.91 24.89 -6.45
C ARG A 178 0.09 25.75 -7.40
N LEU A 179 -0.48 25.16 -8.45
CA LEU A 179 -1.36 25.86 -9.38
C LEU A 179 -2.64 26.35 -8.69
N CYS A 180 -3.27 25.50 -7.87
CA CYS A 180 -4.43 25.88 -7.08
C CYS A 180 -4.12 27.00 -6.07
N GLU A 181 -2.95 26.98 -5.42
CA GLU A 181 -2.51 28.03 -4.50
C GLU A 181 -2.37 29.39 -5.22
N ILE A 182 -1.79 29.40 -6.43
CA ILE A 182 -1.69 30.61 -7.27
C ILE A 182 -3.08 31.12 -7.65
N GLN A 183 -3.98 30.23 -8.08
CA GLN A 183 -5.35 30.61 -8.43
C GLN A 183 -6.13 31.17 -7.24
N LEU A 184 -5.95 30.57 -6.06
CA LEU A 184 -6.56 31.06 -4.82
C LEU A 184 -6.07 32.46 -4.47
N GLN A 185 -4.76 32.71 -4.60
CA GLN A 185 -4.19 34.05 -4.38
C GLN A 185 -4.77 35.08 -5.37
N GLN A 186 -4.85 34.74 -6.66
CA GLN A 186 -5.43 35.63 -7.67
C GLN A 186 -6.92 35.95 -7.39
N GLN A 187 -7.70 34.96 -6.94
CA GLN A 187 -9.10 35.17 -6.54
C GLN A 187 -9.19 36.10 -5.31
N GLY A 188 -8.33 35.94 -4.32
CA GLY A 188 -8.24 36.85 -3.17
C GLY A 188 -7.92 38.30 -3.59
N ASP A 189 -6.94 38.47 -4.48
CA ASP A 189 -6.57 39.80 -5.01
C ASP A 189 -7.70 40.43 -5.86
N GLU A 190 -8.45 39.62 -6.60
CA GLU A 190 -9.65 40.08 -7.33
C GLU A 190 -10.78 40.50 -6.39
N GLU A 191 -11.04 39.70 -5.35
CA GLU A 191 -12.05 39.99 -4.34
C GLU A 191 -11.72 41.31 -3.62
N GLN A 192 -10.48 41.50 -3.19
CA GLN A 192 -10.03 42.74 -2.56
C GLN A 192 -10.21 43.95 -3.47
N ARG A 193 -9.88 43.82 -4.77
CA ARG A 193 -10.10 44.87 -5.76
C ARG A 193 -11.59 45.19 -5.95
N ARG A 194 -12.47 44.18 -5.97
CA ARG A 194 -13.92 44.38 -6.07
C ARG A 194 -14.48 45.04 -4.80
N ALA A 195 -14.03 44.63 -3.62
CA ALA A 195 -14.42 45.22 -2.35
C ALA A 195 -14.03 46.70 -2.26
N ALA A 196 -12.81 47.06 -2.68
CA ALA A 196 -12.36 48.46 -2.74
C ALA A 196 -13.22 49.31 -3.69
N LYS A 197 -13.52 48.79 -4.90
CA LYS A 197 -14.41 49.48 -5.86
C LYS A 197 -15.83 49.66 -5.31
N LEU A 198 -16.36 48.66 -4.61
CA LEU A 198 -17.68 48.73 -3.98
C LEU A 198 -17.70 49.79 -2.88
N GLN A 199 -16.65 49.85 -2.05
CA GLN A 199 -16.51 50.89 -1.03
C GLN A 199 -16.45 52.29 -1.64
N GLU A 200 -15.66 52.49 -2.69
CA GLU A 200 -15.59 53.77 -3.42
C GLU A 200 -16.95 54.18 -4.01
N ALA A 201 -17.66 53.24 -4.64
CA ALA A 201 -18.99 53.47 -5.17
C ALA A 201 -19.99 53.86 -4.08
N ASN A 202 -19.97 53.18 -2.92
CA ASN A 202 -20.83 53.51 -1.78
C ASN A 202 -20.53 54.91 -1.23
N MET A 203 -19.25 55.27 -1.06
CA MET A 203 -18.87 56.62 -0.64
C MET A 203 -19.37 57.67 -1.63
N ARG A 204 -19.27 57.41 -2.94
CA ARG A 204 -19.81 58.30 -3.97
C ARG A 204 -21.33 58.44 -3.86
N VAL A 205 -22.06 57.35 -3.62
CA VAL A 205 -23.51 57.37 -3.40
C VAL A 205 -23.88 58.22 -2.19
N ASP A 206 -23.15 58.08 -1.08
CA ASP A 206 -23.40 58.84 0.15
C ASP A 206 -23.14 60.35 -0.05
N ILE A 207 -22.06 60.71 -0.75
CA ILE A 207 -21.77 62.10 -1.12
C ILE A 207 -22.88 62.68 -1.99
N LEU A 208 -23.33 61.94 -3.01
CA LEU A 208 -24.40 62.38 -3.89
C LEU A 208 -25.73 62.54 -3.15
N ARG A 209 -26.10 61.59 -2.28
CA ARG A 209 -27.28 61.70 -1.41
C ARG A 209 -27.22 62.94 -0.53
N SER A 210 -26.11 63.15 0.17
CA SER A 210 -25.91 64.33 1.02
C SER A 210 -25.98 65.64 0.22
N THR A 211 -25.45 65.65 -1.01
CA THR A 211 -25.50 66.82 -1.90
C THR A 211 -26.91 67.11 -2.38
N ILE A 212 -27.66 66.08 -2.77
CA ILE A 212 -29.07 66.20 -3.18
C ILE A 212 -29.90 66.72 -2.01
N ASP A 213 -29.72 66.21 -0.80
CA ASP A 213 -30.45 66.65 0.39
C ASP A 213 -30.18 68.14 0.69
N LYS A 214 -28.92 68.58 0.59
CA LYS A 214 -28.55 70.01 0.75
C LYS A 214 -29.23 70.89 -0.29
N ILE A 215 -29.09 70.56 -1.58
CA ILE A 215 -29.71 71.33 -2.68
C ILE A 215 -31.24 71.35 -2.53
N THR A 216 -31.85 70.22 -2.16
CA THR A 216 -33.30 70.12 -1.97
C THR A 216 -33.76 71.02 -0.83
N ASN A 217 -33.06 71.01 0.30
CA ASN A 217 -33.36 71.87 1.45
C ASN A 217 -33.18 73.36 1.12
N GLU A 218 -32.10 73.74 0.42
CA GLU A 218 -31.85 75.10 -0.06
C GLU A 218 -32.93 75.57 -1.05
N THR A 219 -33.31 74.69 -1.99
CA THR A 219 -34.34 74.97 -2.99
C THR A 219 -35.72 75.12 -2.35
N LEU A 220 -36.07 74.27 -1.37
CA LEU A 220 -37.32 74.39 -0.60
C LEU A 220 -37.35 75.69 0.20
N ALA A 221 -36.25 76.07 0.86
CA ALA A 221 -36.16 77.36 1.56
C ALA A 221 -36.33 78.55 0.60
N GLY A 222 -35.70 78.49 -0.58
CA GLY A 222 -35.86 79.47 -1.65
C GLY A 222 -37.29 79.54 -2.18
N HIS A 223 -37.96 78.40 -2.36
CA HIS A 223 -39.34 78.33 -2.82
C HIS A 223 -40.30 78.96 -1.80
N VAL A 224 -40.15 78.66 -0.51
CA VAL A 224 -40.93 79.27 0.58
C VAL A 224 -40.72 80.78 0.64
N LEU A 225 -39.48 81.25 0.46
CA LEU A 225 -39.17 82.68 0.41
C LEU A 225 -39.83 83.36 -0.81
N LEU A 226 -39.72 82.77 -1.99
CA LEU A 226 -40.36 83.28 -3.21
C LEU A 226 -41.88 83.35 -3.07
N GLN A 227 -42.50 82.33 -2.48
CA GLN A 227 -43.95 82.32 -2.23
C GLN A 227 -44.39 83.46 -1.31
N LYS A 228 -43.58 83.86 -0.32
CA LYS A 228 -43.84 85.02 0.54
C LYS A 228 -43.70 86.36 -0.18
N LEU A 229 -42.76 86.47 -1.12
CA LEU A 229 -42.46 87.72 -1.83
C LEU A 229 -43.38 87.93 -3.05
N VAL A 230 -43.72 86.87 -3.78
CA VAL A 230 -44.53 86.92 -5.02
C VAL A 230 -45.54 85.76 -5.03
N PRO A 231 -46.70 85.90 -4.38
CA PRO A 231 -47.67 84.80 -4.23
C PRO A 231 -48.20 84.21 -5.55
N ASN A 232 -48.20 84.99 -6.62
CA ASN A 232 -48.70 84.57 -7.94
C ASN A 232 -47.63 83.90 -8.81
N LEU A 233 -46.37 83.79 -8.32
CA LEU A 233 -45.28 83.19 -9.07
C LEU A 233 -45.34 81.65 -8.96
N HIS A 234 -45.75 81.00 -10.04
CA HIS A 234 -45.81 79.55 -10.14
C HIS A 234 -44.45 79.01 -10.61
N VAL A 235 -43.49 78.90 -9.67
CA VAL A 235 -42.10 78.49 -9.96
C VAL A 235 -42.02 77.12 -10.67
N ASN A 236 -42.97 76.22 -10.40
CA ASN A 236 -43.04 74.90 -11.03
C ASN A 236 -43.16 74.94 -12.56
N ASN A 237 -43.64 76.05 -13.14
CA ASN A 237 -43.75 76.20 -14.59
C ASN A 237 -42.39 76.41 -15.29
N TYR A 238 -41.32 76.64 -14.52
CA TYR A 238 -39.97 76.89 -15.02
C TYR A 238 -38.99 75.74 -14.76
N LEU A 239 -39.46 74.63 -14.17
CA LEU A 239 -38.68 73.42 -13.91
C LEU A 239 -38.96 72.40 -15.03
N THR A 240 -38.23 72.48 -16.13
CA THR A 240 -38.21 71.49 -17.21
C THR A 240 -36.82 70.92 -17.40
#